data_AF-Q7P624-F1
#
_entry.id   AF-Q7P624-F1
#
_cell.length_a   1.000
_cell.length_b   1.000
_cell.length_c   1.000
_cell.angle_alpha   90.00
_cell.angle_beta   90.00
_cell.angle_gamma   90.00
#
_symmetry.space_group_name_H-M   'P 1'
#
loop_
_entity.id
_entity.type
_entity.pdbx_description
1 polymer ?
#
loop_
_entity_poly.entity_id
_entity_poly.type
_entity_poly.pdbx_seq_one_letter_code
_entity_poly.pdbx_strand_id
1 'polypeptide(L)'
;MDEKLICLQLGALLHDIGKIVRRAGLDSKEHSKAGSNYLKNNNLLADRYKEIYDTIDYHHAKYLSSADLKEDSLAYIVYEADNIASGIDRVKYEDKQIRGNEMDSLNSIFNVIRIEKNNLKKTFKLFDFDKNGFNMPTSNSIKLINSDYKKIIDHIKDNLNSFKENINPEKLAIVLEACCSYFPSSSYVDTPDISYYDHVKLTAAISACFYLYDKENNIQNFKEEYFSDIDRNKKKFLLVSGEFSGIQNFIYTISSKMAMKSLRGRSFYLELFAEHIIDEILSTLELSRINLLYSGGSHFYLLLPNTEKIKEILDTYKEKINNFILEKMGTIIYFEMVYTETSAEELGNGLSKEIKTENKVGELFRETSSKVSKGKLSRYSLEQLKELFDENSSLNKIYSYTEECTICKKAEDESILKKNALDFDEEEGIELCSSCRGYIDLGKEVSSLYYSNNDKFIIEKECENFISALSFSISFITYEKR
;
A
#
# COMPACT_ATOMS: atom_id res chain seq x y z
N MET A 1 6.95 12.93 10.19
CA MET A 1 7.62 11.62 10.26
C MET A 1 8.95 11.76 10.98
N ASP A 2 9.04 11.09 12.13
CA ASP A 2 10.22 10.95 12.98
C ASP A 2 11.47 10.49 12.20
N GLU A 3 12.63 11.12 12.41
CA GLU A 3 13.88 10.76 11.73
C GLU A 3 14.33 9.33 12.06
N LYS A 4 14.11 8.85 13.29
CA LYS A 4 14.40 7.44 13.64
C LYS A 4 13.50 6.47 12.87
N LEU A 5 12.23 6.82 12.63
CA LEU A 5 11.31 6.01 11.82
C LEU A 5 11.76 5.96 10.35
N ILE A 6 12.24 7.09 9.81
CA ILE A 6 12.84 7.14 8.46
C ILE A 6 14.05 6.21 8.38
N CYS A 7 14.99 6.32 9.32
CA CYS A 7 16.17 5.44 9.40
C CYS A 7 15.76 3.96 9.47
N LEU A 8 14.77 3.63 10.28
CA LEU A 8 14.28 2.27 10.46
C LEU A 8 13.68 1.70 9.17
N GLN A 9 12.80 2.44 8.50
CA GLN A 9 12.19 1.99 7.24
C GLN A 9 13.23 1.85 6.13
N LEU A 10 14.16 2.80 6.00
CA LEU A 10 15.26 2.69 5.04
C LEU A 10 16.17 1.50 5.35
N GLY A 11 16.48 1.29 6.63
CA GLY A 11 17.25 0.15 7.11
C GLY A 11 16.59 -1.18 6.78
N ALA A 12 15.28 -1.28 6.96
CA ALA A 12 14.49 -2.45 6.59
C ALA A 12 14.39 -2.66 5.08
N LEU A 13 14.28 -1.59 4.27
CA LEU A 13 14.29 -1.71 2.80
C LEU A 13 15.64 -2.15 2.24
N LEU A 14 16.74 -1.80 2.93
CA LEU A 14 18.12 -2.07 2.50
C LEU A 14 18.77 -3.28 3.18
N HIS A 15 18.15 -3.86 4.22
CA HIS A 15 18.79 -4.90 5.06
C HIS A 15 19.39 -6.04 4.24
N ASP A 16 18.69 -6.44 3.17
CA ASP A 16 19.02 -7.57 2.32
C ASP A 16 19.72 -7.21 0.99
N ILE A 17 20.12 -5.94 0.79
CA ILE A 17 20.71 -5.46 -0.48
C ILE A 17 21.97 -6.24 -0.88
N GLY A 18 22.66 -6.80 0.11
CA GLY A 18 23.83 -7.64 -0.12
C GLY A 18 23.55 -8.92 -0.91
N LYS A 19 22.29 -9.41 -0.94
CA LYS A 19 21.89 -10.52 -1.83
C LYS A 19 22.11 -10.13 -3.29
N ILE A 20 21.71 -8.91 -3.66
CA ILE A 20 21.90 -8.36 -5.01
C ILE A 20 23.40 -8.22 -5.31
N VAL A 21 24.17 -7.65 -4.37
CA VAL A 21 25.64 -7.44 -4.51
C VAL A 21 26.38 -8.77 -4.74
N ARG A 22 26.06 -9.80 -3.95
CA ARG A 22 26.67 -11.14 -4.09
C ARG A 22 26.30 -11.78 -5.42
N ARG A 23 25.01 -11.77 -5.78
CA ARG A 23 24.53 -12.36 -7.05
C ARG A 23 25.06 -11.59 -8.27
N ALA A 24 25.39 -10.31 -8.14
CA ALA A 24 26.10 -9.53 -9.15
C ALA A 24 27.59 -9.88 -9.28
N GLY A 25 28.15 -10.65 -8.34
CA GLY A 25 29.58 -11.01 -8.30
C GLY A 25 30.50 -9.88 -7.84
N LEU A 26 29.98 -8.90 -7.10
CA LEU A 26 30.73 -7.71 -6.66
C LEU A 26 31.42 -7.87 -5.29
N ASP A 27 30.91 -8.77 -4.44
CA ASP A 27 31.51 -9.15 -3.17
C ASP A 27 31.17 -10.63 -2.89
N SER A 28 32.10 -11.38 -2.32
CA SER A 28 31.96 -12.81 -1.99
C SER A 28 31.71 -13.06 -0.49
N LYS A 29 31.74 -12.02 0.34
CA LYS A 29 31.39 -12.10 1.77
C LYS A 29 29.90 -12.46 1.95
N GLU A 30 29.53 -12.82 3.18
CA GLU A 30 28.11 -12.97 3.55
C GLU A 30 27.30 -11.71 3.25
N HIS A 31 26.00 -11.85 2.94
CA HIS A 31 25.24 -10.77 2.30
C HIS A 31 25.10 -9.55 3.18
N SER A 32 24.89 -9.69 4.50
CA SER A 32 24.88 -8.56 5.44
C SER A 32 26.13 -7.69 5.27
N LYS A 33 27.32 -8.32 5.24
CA LYS A 33 28.57 -7.57 5.10
C LYS A 33 28.80 -7.04 3.70
N ALA A 34 28.44 -7.80 2.67
CA ALA A 34 28.54 -7.38 1.28
C ALA A 34 27.71 -6.11 1.00
N GLY A 35 26.47 -6.07 1.51
CA GLY A 35 25.58 -4.91 1.37
C GLY A 35 26.13 -3.67 2.07
N SER A 36 26.50 -3.81 3.35
CA SER A 36 27.08 -2.71 4.14
C SER A 36 28.37 -2.16 3.51
N ASN A 37 29.29 -3.04 3.07
CA ASN A 37 30.51 -2.61 2.38
C ASN A 37 30.20 -1.88 1.07
N TYR A 38 29.27 -2.40 0.25
CA TYR A 38 28.93 -1.80 -1.03
C TYR A 38 28.39 -0.39 -0.86
N LEU A 39 27.44 -0.18 0.07
CA LEU A 39 26.88 1.13 0.36
C LEU A 39 27.93 2.11 0.91
N LYS A 40 28.83 1.66 1.80
CA LYS A 40 29.92 2.46 2.36
C LYS A 40 30.94 2.86 1.30
N ASN A 41 31.43 1.90 0.52
CA ASN A 41 32.46 2.12 -0.49
C ASN A 41 32.00 3.06 -1.62
N ASN A 42 30.69 3.10 -1.89
CA ASN A 42 30.10 3.98 -2.91
C ASN A 42 29.53 5.28 -2.31
N ASN A 43 29.62 5.51 -0.99
CA ASN A 43 29.10 6.69 -0.30
C ASN A 43 27.61 7.00 -0.61
N LEU A 44 26.77 5.95 -0.52
CA LEU A 44 25.36 6.01 -0.97
C LEU A 44 24.37 6.47 0.10
N LEU A 45 24.81 6.66 1.35
CA LEU A 45 24.00 7.17 2.45
C LEU A 45 24.72 8.35 3.10
N ALA A 46 23.97 9.42 3.41
CA ALA A 46 24.50 10.56 4.15
C ALA A 46 24.84 10.19 5.61
N ASP A 47 25.71 10.97 6.25
CA ASP A 47 26.22 10.68 7.60
C ASP A 47 25.13 10.51 8.66
N ARG A 48 24.02 11.26 8.54
CA ARG A 48 22.87 11.14 9.44
C ARG A 48 22.17 9.78 9.41
N TYR A 49 22.38 9.00 8.35
CA TYR A 49 21.77 7.68 8.16
C TYR A 49 22.73 6.53 8.48
N LYS A 50 23.84 6.79 9.18
CA LYS A 50 24.84 5.74 9.50
C LYS A 50 24.29 4.58 10.33
N GLU A 51 23.27 4.80 11.16
CA GLU A 51 22.62 3.73 11.95
C GLU A 51 21.95 2.67 11.07
N ILE A 52 21.63 2.97 9.80
CA ILE A 52 21.17 1.99 8.81
C ILE A 52 22.20 0.86 8.62
N TYR A 53 23.49 1.16 8.76
CA TYR A 53 24.50 0.12 8.61
C TYR A 53 24.39 -0.95 9.68
N ASP A 54 23.94 -0.62 10.90
CA ASP A 54 23.73 -1.60 11.95
C ASP A 54 22.57 -2.52 11.62
N THR A 55 21.49 -2.00 11.04
CA THR A 55 20.36 -2.83 10.58
C THR A 55 20.79 -3.76 9.45
N ILE A 56 21.69 -3.34 8.57
CA ILE A 56 22.21 -4.19 7.49
C ILE A 56 23.22 -5.22 8.01
N ASP A 57 24.18 -4.81 8.83
CA ASP A 57 25.27 -5.67 9.32
C ASP A 57 24.76 -6.74 10.31
N TYR A 58 23.70 -6.45 11.10
CA TYR A 58 23.27 -7.30 12.23
C TYR A 58 21.85 -7.88 12.15
N HIS A 59 21.14 -7.80 11.02
CA HIS A 59 19.77 -8.38 10.91
C HIS A 59 19.69 -9.93 10.99
N HIS A 60 20.78 -10.67 11.19
CA HIS A 60 20.74 -12.11 11.49
C HIS A 60 21.11 -12.38 12.94
N ALA A 61 20.42 -13.34 13.57
CA ALA A 61 20.65 -13.73 14.97
C ALA A 61 22.13 -14.06 15.28
N LYS A 62 22.83 -14.71 14.32
CA LYS A 62 24.27 -15.03 14.42
C LYS A 62 25.12 -13.80 14.70
N TYR A 63 24.83 -12.67 14.04
CA TYR A 63 25.59 -11.43 14.19
C TYR A 63 25.09 -10.62 15.38
N LEU A 64 23.77 -10.55 15.52
CA LEU A 64 23.09 -9.76 16.55
C LEU A 64 23.43 -10.23 17.98
N SER A 65 23.54 -11.55 18.19
CA SER A 65 23.90 -12.15 19.49
C SER A 65 25.28 -11.72 20.01
N SER A 66 26.22 -11.47 19.09
CA SER A 66 27.60 -11.08 19.41
C SER A 66 27.87 -9.58 19.23
N ALA A 67 26.85 -8.80 18.86
CA ALA A 67 27.00 -7.40 18.51
C ALA A 67 27.08 -6.51 19.77
N ASP A 68 28.01 -5.56 19.76
CA ASP A 68 28.10 -4.50 20.77
C ASP A 68 27.23 -3.31 20.34
N LEU A 69 25.91 -3.53 20.33
CA LEU A 69 24.90 -2.52 20.00
C LEU A 69 24.22 -2.01 21.27
N LYS A 70 23.79 -0.75 21.24
CA LYS A 70 22.91 -0.19 22.27
C LYS A 70 21.59 -0.95 22.30
N GLU A 71 20.99 -1.03 23.50
CA GLU A 71 19.71 -1.71 23.74
C GLU A 71 18.55 -1.12 22.93
N ASP A 72 18.64 0.16 22.53
CA ASP A 72 17.68 0.87 21.69
C ASP A 72 18.03 0.85 20.18
N SER A 73 18.93 -0.05 19.75
CA SER A 73 19.30 -0.16 18.34
C SER A 73 18.14 -0.66 17.47
N LEU A 74 17.94 0.01 16.32
CA LEU A 74 16.93 -0.34 15.32
C LEU A 74 17.14 -1.74 14.71
N ALA A 75 18.36 -2.29 14.80
CA ALA A 75 18.68 -3.61 14.26
C ALA A 75 17.84 -4.73 14.91
N TYR A 76 17.47 -4.58 16.19
CA TYR A 76 16.60 -5.53 16.89
C TYR A 76 15.19 -5.57 16.30
N ILE A 77 14.64 -4.40 15.95
CA ILE A 77 13.32 -4.29 15.30
C ILE A 77 13.37 -4.93 13.90
N VAL A 78 14.38 -4.56 13.09
CA VAL A 78 14.51 -5.09 11.71
C VAL A 78 14.71 -6.60 11.71
N TYR A 79 15.48 -7.14 12.65
CA TYR A 79 15.66 -8.59 12.81
C TYR A 79 14.32 -9.31 13.00
N GLU A 80 13.49 -8.84 13.93
CA GLU A 80 12.22 -9.52 14.20
C GLU A 80 11.21 -9.28 13.07
N ALA A 81 11.21 -8.09 12.45
CA ALA A 81 10.39 -7.81 11.29
C ALA A 81 10.72 -8.72 10.10
N ASP A 82 12.00 -8.99 9.84
CA ASP A 82 12.46 -9.94 8.81
C ASP A 82 11.98 -11.38 9.11
N ASN A 83 12.04 -11.80 10.38
CA ASN A 83 11.51 -13.11 10.80
C ASN A 83 10.02 -13.25 10.50
N ILE A 84 9.23 -12.19 10.72
CA ILE A 84 7.79 -12.18 10.44
C ILE A 84 7.54 -12.20 8.93
N ALA A 85 8.22 -11.33 8.17
CA ALA A 85 8.05 -11.22 6.72
C ALA A 85 8.45 -12.50 5.97
N SER A 86 9.44 -13.24 6.48
CA SER A 86 9.88 -14.53 5.94
C SER A 86 9.21 -15.74 6.59
N GLY A 87 8.25 -15.52 7.51
CA GLY A 87 7.65 -16.59 8.30
C GLY A 87 7.11 -17.72 7.43
N ILE A 88 6.41 -17.40 6.34
CA ILE A 88 5.81 -18.40 5.42
C ILE A 88 6.89 -19.27 4.74
N ASP A 89 8.07 -18.73 4.47
CA ASP A 89 9.16 -19.41 3.74
C ASP A 89 10.03 -20.31 4.64
N ARG A 90 10.08 -20.06 5.96
CA ARG A 90 10.99 -20.75 6.90
C ARG A 90 10.51 -22.15 7.35
N VAL A 91 9.76 -22.86 6.51
CA VAL A 91 9.20 -24.18 6.84
C VAL A 91 10.20 -25.30 6.55
N LYS A 92 10.42 -26.18 7.53
CA LYS A 92 10.92 -27.55 7.27
C LYS A 92 9.70 -28.45 7.05
N TYR A 93 9.49 -28.92 5.82
CA TYR A 93 8.65 -30.09 5.59
C TYR A 93 9.46 -31.32 5.97
N GLU A 94 8.87 -32.26 6.72
CA GLU A 94 9.53 -33.34 7.51
C GLU A 94 10.61 -34.19 6.80
N ASP A 95 10.87 -34.04 5.49
CA ASP A 95 11.78 -34.91 4.73
C ASP A 95 12.57 -34.24 3.57
N LYS A 96 12.78 -32.92 3.55
CA LYS A 96 13.47 -32.28 2.39
C LYS A 96 14.78 -31.58 2.72
N GLN A 97 15.86 -32.03 2.08
CA GLN A 97 17.03 -31.20 1.83
C GLN A 97 16.57 -29.92 1.12
N ILE A 98 16.98 -28.76 1.65
CA ILE A 98 16.82 -27.46 0.99
C ILE A 98 17.35 -27.57 -0.45
N ARG A 99 16.51 -27.30 -1.45
CA ARG A 99 16.87 -27.28 -2.87
C ARG A 99 16.64 -25.87 -3.40
N GLY A 100 17.64 -25.29 -4.05
CA GLY A 100 17.50 -24.02 -4.76
C GLY A 100 18.84 -23.46 -5.22
N ASN A 101 18.77 -22.47 -6.11
CA ASN A 101 19.94 -21.79 -6.65
C ASN A 101 19.78 -20.27 -6.50
N GLU A 102 20.81 -19.57 -6.01
CA GLU A 102 20.79 -18.11 -5.84
C GLU A 102 20.46 -17.33 -7.12
N MET A 103 20.65 -17.97 -8.28
CA MET A 103 20.38 -17.41 -9.60
C MET A 103 19.00 -17.78 -10.16
N ASP A 104 18.18 -18.56 -9.44
CA ASP A 104 16.82 -18.86 -9.90
C ASP A 104 15.97 -17.57 -9.96
N SER A 105 15.15 -17.46 -11.00
CA SER A 105 14.20 -16.35 -11.14
C SER A 105 12.96 -16.56 -10.27
N LEU A 106 12.12 -15.53 -10.16
CA LEU A 106 10.90 -15.59 -9.37
C LEU A 106 9.90 -16.58 -9.99
N ASN A 107 9.41 -17.51 -9.19
CA ASN A 107 8.32 -18.40 -9.58
C ASN A 107 6.97 -17.69 -9.48
N SER A 108 6.04 -18.04 -10.36
CA SER A 108 4.67 -17.57 -10.22
C SER A 108 4.03 -18.15 -8.96
N ILE A 109 3.41 -17.30 -8.13
CA ILE A 109 2.62 -17.73 -6.97
C ILE A 109 1.50 -18.72 -7.34
N PHE A 110 1.01 -18.67 -8.58
CA PHE A 110 0.01 -19.64 -9.07
C PHE A 110 0.56 -21.07 -9.16
N ASN A 111 1.89 -21.28 -9.13
CA ASN A 111 2.51 -22.60 -9.16
C ASN A 111 2.23 -23.45 -7.91
N VAL A 112 1.86 -22.81 -6.79
CA VAL A 112 1.55 -23.48 -5.52
C VAL A 112 0.05 -23.53 -5.20
N ILE A 113 -0.80 -22.95 -6.06
CA ILE A 113 -2.25 -23.00 -5.89
C ILE A 113 -2.81 -24.29 -6.49
N ARG A 114 -3.55 -25.07 -5.67
CA ARG A 114 -4.18 -26.34 -6.06
C ARG A 114 -3.19 -27.28 -6.76
N ILE A 115 -2.06 -27.56 -6.11
CA ILE A 115 -0.93 -28.33 -6.67
C ILE A 115 -1.38 -29.65 -7.31
N GLU A 116 -2.31 -30.37 -6.68
CA GLU A 116 -2.86 -31.64 -7.20
C GLU A 116 -3.52 -31.52 -8.58
N LYS A 117 -3.99 -30.32 -8.94
CA LYS A 117 -4.66 -30.01 -10.21
C LYS A 117 -3.83 -29.09 -11.11
N ASN A 118 -2.62 -28.71 -10.68
CA ASN A 118 -1.79 -27.75 -11.39
C ASN A 118 -0.46 -28.37 -11.82
N ASN A 119 -0.39 -28.75 -13.08
CA ASN A 119 0.82 -29.28 -13.71
C ASN A 119 1.67 -28.20 -14.39
N LEU A 120 1.30 -26.92 -14.27
CA LEU A 120 2.01 -25.82 -14.88
C LEU A 120 2.99 -25.20 -13.87
N LYS A 121 4.24 -25.07 -14.28
CA LYS A 121 5.25 -24.28 -13.57
C LYS A 121 5.65 -23.12 -14.46
N LYS A 122 5.39 -21.91 -14.00
CA LYS A 122 5.76 -20.67 -14.70
C LYS A 122 6.74 -19.85 -13.88
N THR A 123 7.69 -19.22 -14.57
CA THR A 123 8.71 -18.36 -13.96
C THR A 123 8.75 -17.02 -14.68
N PHE A 124 9.05 -15.96 -13.94
CA PHE A 124 9.20 -14.62 -14.50
C PHE A 124 10.58 -14.45 -15.13
N LYS A 125 10.66 -13.59 -16.14
CA LYS A 125 11.95 -13.05 -16.62
C LYS A 125 12.32 -11.85 -15.76
N LEU A 126 13.59 -11.45 -15.76
CA LEU A 126 13.93 -10.11 -15.32
C LEU A 126 13.18 -9.10 -16.20
N PHE A 127 12.48 -8.17 -15.58
CA PHE A 127 11.78 -7.12 -16.29
C PHE A 127 12.76 -6.02 -16.72
N ASP A 128 12.57 -5.52 -17.94
CA ASP A 128 13.30 -4.36 -18.44
C ASP A 128 12.61 -3.11 -17.89
N PHE A 129 13.03 -2.65 -16.72
CA PHE A 129 12.42 -1.54 -16.00
C PHE A 129 12.63 -0.17 -16.68
N ASP A 130 13.37 -0.12 -17.78
CA ASP A 130 13.48 1.07 -18.65
C ASP A 130 12.36 1.13 -19.71
N LYS A 131 11.51 0.09 -19.80
CA LYS A 131 10.41 0.01 -20.78
C LYS A 131 9.05 -0.15 -20.12
N ASN A 132 8.07 0.59 -20.64
CA ASN A 132 6.67 0.36 -20.33
C ASN A 132 6.24 -0.99 -20.93
N GLY A 133 5.81 -1.93 -20.09
CA GLY A 133 5.37 -3.26 -20.53
C GLY A 133 4.86 -4.13 -19.38
N PHE A 134 4.27 -5.27 -19.72
CA PHE A 134 3.81 -6.27 -18.76
C PHE A 134 4.74 -7.48 -18.75
N ASN A 135 5.22 -7.88 -17.58
CA ASN A 135 6.05 -9.09 -17.43
C ASN A 135 5.18 -10.32 -17.19
N MET A 136 4.82 -11.04 -18.25
CA MET A 136 4.04 -12.28 -18.11
C MET A 136 4.97 -13.47 -17.81
N PRO A 137 4.62 -14.34 -16.84
CA PRO A 137 5.45 -15.47 -16.50
C PRO A 137 5.41 -16.53 -17.61
N THR A 138 6.55 -17.15 -17.88
CA THR A 138 6.75 -18.11 -18.98
C THR A 138 6.89 -19.54 -18.47
N SER A 139 6.59 -20.53 -19.31
CA SER A 139 6.69 -21.95 -18.92
C SER A 139 8.13 -22.47 -18.79
N ASN A 140 9.13 -21.66 -19.10
CA ASN A 140 10.52 -22.05 -19.01
C ASN A 140 11.05 -21.80 -17.60
N SER A 141 11.90 -22.69 -17.09
CA SER A 141 12.72 -22.40 -15.91
C SER A 141 13.78 -21.38 -16.30
N ILE A 142 13.72 -20.19 -15.71
CA ILE A 142 14.66 -19.11 -15.99
C ILE A 142 15.65 -18.99 -14.85
N LYS A 143 16.92 -18.87 -15.20
CA LYS A 143 17.99 -18.47 -14.30
C LYS A 143 18.50 -17.11 -14.74
N LEU A 144 18.64 -16.22 -13.78
CA LEU A 144 19.29 -14.93 -13.93
C LEU A 144 20.81 -15.14 -14.00
N ILE A 145 21.52 -14.14 -14.51
CA ILE A 145 22.98 -14.14 -14.57
C ILE A 145 23.56 -12.96 -13.81
N ASN A 146 24.86 -12.97 -13.50
CA ASN A 146 25.50 -11.89 -12.73
C ASN A 146 25.29 -10.50 -13.35
N SER A 147 25.25 -10.40 -14.69
CA SER A 147 25.00 -9.13 -15.38
C SER A 147 23.60 -8.58 -15.16
N ASP A 148 22.61 -9.44 -14.90
CA ASP A 148 21.24 -9.02 -14.58
C ASP A 148 21.21 -8.31 -13.22
N TYR A 149 21.81 -8.93 -12.21
CA TYR A 149 21.95 -8.34 -10.88
C TYR A 149 22.85 -7.10 -10.87
N LYS A 150 23.86 -7.04 -11.76
CA LYS A 150 24.66 -5.84 -11.94
C LYS A 150 23.83 -4.66 -12.44
N LYS A 151 22.92 -4.86 -13.40
CA LYS A 151 22.00 -3.81 -13.86
C LYS A 151 21.10 -3.31 -12.72
N ILE A 152 20.58 -4.22 -11.90
CA ILE A 152 19.73 -3.88 -10.75
C ILE A 152 20.50 -3.00 -9.76
N ILE A 153 21.70 -3.44 -9.31
CA ILE A 153 22.45 -2.69 -8.30
C ILE A 153 22.98 -1.36 -8.85
N ASP A 154 23.35 -1.28 -10.14
CA ASP A 154 23.74 -0.02 -10.78
C ASP A 154 22.54 0.95 -10.82
N HIS A 155 21.33 0.49 -11.14
CA HIS A 155 20.12 1.31 -11.11
C HIS A 155 19.78 1.83 -9.70
N ILE A 156 19.89 0.97 -8.67
CA ILE A 156 19.70 1.37 -7.26
C ILE A 156 20.75 2.42 -6.87
N LYS A 157 22.02 2.19 -7.24
CA LYS A 157 23.13 3.10 -6.95
C LYS A 157 22.92 4.48 -7.58
N ASP A 158 22.54 4.54 -8.85
CA ASP A 158 22.33 5.81 -9.55
C ASP A 158 21.18 6.62 -8.95
N ASN A 159 20.07 5.94 -8.63
CA ASN A 159 18.94 6.54 -7.94
C ASN A 159 19.32 7.06 -6.54
N LEU A 160 19.96 6.22 -5.71
CA LEU A 160 20.42 6.63 -4.37
C LEU A 160 21.33 7.85 -4.45
N ASN A 161 22.27 7.90 -5.40
CA ASN A 161 23.13 9.07 -5.59
C ASN A 161 22.35 10.35 -5.90
N SER A 162 21.23 10.26 -6.63
CA SER A 162 20.42 11.41 -6.99
C SER A 162 19.62 12.00 -5.81
N PHE A 163 19.31 11.21 -4.78
CA PHE A 163 18.48 11.65 -3.65
C PHE A 163 19.03 11.31 -2.26
N LYS A 164 20.31 10.94 -2.11
CA LYS A 164 20.93 10.54 -0.83
C LYS A 164 20.76 11.55 0.31
N GLU A 165 20.76 12.84 -0.01
CA GLU A 165 20.62 13.91 0.99
C GLU A 165 19.17 14.03 1.49
N ASN A 166 18.17 13.67 0.67
CA ASN A 166 16.74 13.78 0.99
C ASN A 166 16.03 12.43 0.76
N ILE A 167 16.70 11.35 1.18
CA ILE A 167 16.18 10.00 0.98
C ILE A 167 14.89 9.83 1.79
N ASN A 168 13.84 9.44 1.09
CA ASN A 168 12.54 9.11 1.67
C ASN A 168 12.31 7.60 1.44
N PRO A 169 11.87 6.86 2.48
CA PRO A 169 11.47 5.46 2.36
C PRO A 169 10.59 5.16 1.14
N GLU A 170 9.63 6.01 0.80
CA GLU A 170 8.75 5.81 -0.36
C GLU A 170 9.48 5.88 -1.69
N LYS A 171 10.38 6.85 -1.84
CA LYS A 171 11.20 6.99 -3.07
C LYS A 171 12.06 5.75 -3.26
N LEU A 172 12.67 5.26 -2.18
CA LEU A 172 13.45 4.02 -2.24
C LEU A 172 12.57 2.81 -2.55
N ALA A 173 11.39 2.70 -1.93
CA ALA A 173 10.44 1.62 -2.22
C ALA A 173 10.04 1.59 -3.69
N ILE A 174 9.77 2.73 -4.33
CA ILE A 174 9.46 2.82 -5.77
C ILE A 174 10.63 2.33 -6.63
N VAL A 175 11.87 2.71 -6.30
CA VAL A 175 13.07 2.25 -7.03
C VAL A 175 13.22 0.74 -6.89
N LEU A 176 13.03 0.20 -5.68
CA LEU A 176 13.10 -1.24 -5.43
C LEU A 176 11.95 -1.99 -6.11
N GLU A 177 10.74 -1.44 -6.15
CA GLU A 177 9.60 -2.02 -6.87
C GLU A 177 9.91 -2.18 -8.37
N ALA A 178 10.44 -1.13 -8.98
CA ALA A 178 10.77 -1.12 -10.40
C ALA A 178 11.79 -2.22 -10.77
N CYS A 179 12.86 -2.39 -9.98
CA CYS A 179 13.98 -3.27 -10.35
C CYS A 179 14.05 -4.60 -9.58
N CYS A 180 13.31 -4.77 -8.48
CA CYS A 180 13.39 -5.95 -7.60
C CYS A 180 12.11 -6.78 -7.50
N SER A 181 11.09 -6.49 -8.31
CA SER A 181 9.81 -7.21 -8.27
C SER A 181 9.87 -8.65 -8.81
N TYR A 182 10.84 -9.00 -9.65
CA TYR A 182 10.83 -10.25 -10.43
C TYR A 182 12.01 -11.19 -10.16
N PHE A 183 12.64 -11.09 -8.99
CA PHE A 183 13.57 -12.11 -8.49
C PHE A 183 13.26 -12.41 -7.02
N PRO A 184 13.60 -13.61 -6.54
CA PRO A 184 13.11 -14.05 -5.24
C PRO A 184 13.94 -13.50 -4.07
N SER A 185 13.25 -13.26 -2.96
CA SER A 185 13.84 -12.88 -1.67
C SER A 185 14.72 -13.99 -1.09
N SER A 186 14.26 -15.24 -1.18
CA SER A 186 14.95 -16.44 -0.74
C SER A 186 15.14 -17.42 -1.89
N SER A 187 16.35 -17.98 -1.98
CA SER A 187 16.69 -19.01 -2.97
C SER A 187 16.80 -20.40 -2.34
N TYR A 188 16.36 -20.54 -1.09
CA TYR A 188 16.50 -21.75 -0.27
C TYR A 188 15.15 -22.39 0.05
N VAL A 189 14.22 -22.29 -0.89
CA VAL A 189 12.85 -22.82 -0.77
C VAL A 189 12.49 -23.62 -2.02
N ASP A 190 11.60 -24.61 -1.86
CA ASP A 190 11.16 -25.49 -2.95
C ASP A 190 10.51 -24.74 -4.12
N THR A 191 9.86 -23.60 -3.85
CA THR A 191 9.25 -22.74 -4.87
C THR A 191 9.46 -21.29 -4.45
N PRO A 192 10.50 -20.61 -4.98
CA PRO A 192 10.80 -19.23 -4.62
C PRO A 192 9.84 -18.26 -5.32
N ASP A 193 8.65 -18.06 -4.75
CA ASP A 193 7.56 -17.23 -5.29
C ASP A 193 7.33 -15.91 -4.54
N ILE A 194 8.09 -15.66 -3.48
CA ILE A 194 8.13 -14.37 -2.79
C ILE A 194 9.16 -13.44 -3.43
N SER A 195 8.68 -12.30 -3.93
CA SER A 195 9.52 -11.25 -4.50
C SER A 195 10.47 -10.65 -3.47
N TYR A 196 11.67 -10.26 -3.91
CA TYR A 196 12.57 -9.47 -3.07
C TYR A 196 11.92 -8.16 -2.62
N TYR A 197 11.26 -7.44 -3.54
CA TYR A 197 10.61 -6.17 -3.21
C TYR A 197 9.52 -6.34 -2.15
N ASP A 198 8.59 -7.27 -2.36
CA ASP A 198 7.49 -7.51 -1.42
C ASP A 198 8.01 -7.88 -0.03
N HIS A 199 9.06 -8.70 0.03
CA HIS A 199 9.71 -9.07 1.28
C HIS A 199 10.27 -7.85 2.02
N VAL A 200 11.12 -7.03 1.37
CA VAL A 200 11.73 -5.87 2.06
C VAL A 200 10.71 -4.77 2.38
N LYS A 201 9.68 -4.58 1.54
CA LYS A 201 8.56 -3.67 1.80
C LYS A 201 7.79 -4.11 3.04
N LEU A 202 7.45 -5.40 3.14
CA LEU A 202 6.75 -5.95 4.28
C LEU A 202 7.58 -5.85 5.56
N THR A 203 8.88 -6.15 5.51
CA THR A 203 9.81 -5.95 6.63
C THR A 203 9.82 -4.49 7.10
N ALA A 204 9.81 -3.53 6.17
CA ALA A 204 9.75 -2.10 6.50
C ALA A 204 8.41 -1.67 7.11
N ALA A 205 7.28 -2.20 6.60
CA ALA A 205 5.95 -1.94 7.16
C ALA A 205 5.82 -2.46 8.60
N ILE A 206 6.26 -3.70 8.85
CA ILE A 206 6.26 -4.33 10.17
C ILE A 206 7.18 -3.57 11.13
N SER A 207 8.37 -3.18 10.68
CA SER A 207 9.31 -2.39 11.49
C SER A 207 8.71 -1.06 11.94
N ALA A 208 8.03 -0.35 11.02
CA ALA A 208 7.33 0.89 11.35
C ALA A 208 6.23 0.67 12.40
N CYS A 209 5.45 -0.40 12.28
CA CYS A 209 4.42 -0.75 13.26
C CYS A 209 5.01 -1.02 14.65
N PHE A 210 6.09 -1.79 14.73
CA PHE A 210 6.79 -2.04 16.00
C PHE A 210 7.27 -0.75 16.65
N TYR A 211 7.99 0.09 15.91
CA TYR A 211 8.55 1.32 16.45
C TYR A 211 7.49 2.28 16.98
N LEU A 212 6.40 2.50 16.23
CA LEU A 212 5.33 3.40 16.65
C LEU A 212 4.54 2.83 17.84
N TYR A 213 4.26 1.52 17.85
CA TYR A 213 3.63 0.87 18.98
C TYR A 213 4.48 1.02 20.25
N ASP A 214 5.78 0.75 20.14
CA ASP A 214 6.71 0.82 21.26
C ASP A 214 6.88 2.25 21.78
N LYS A 215 6.97 3.23 20.87
CA LYS A 215 7.05 4.64 21.21
C LYS A 215 5.83 5.10 22.01
N GLU A 216 4.61 4.69 21.63
CA GLU A 216 3.39 5.03 22.37
C GLU A 216 3.32 4.33 23.73
N ASN A 217 3.86 3.11 23.84
CA ASN A 217 3.89 2.32 25.07
C ASN A 217 5.16 2.54 25.92
N ASN A 218 6.01 3.52 25.58
CA ASN A 218 7.27 3.82 26.26
C ASN A 218 8.26 2.64 26.38
N ILE A 219 8.26 1.74 25.39
CA ILE A 219 9.22 0.64 25.29
C ILE A 219 10.50 1.18 24.63
N GLN A 220 11.61 1.20 25.37
CA GLN A 220 12.90 1.74 24.90
C GLN A 220 13.98 0.66 24.70
N ASN A 221 13.83 -0.50 25.35
CA ASN A 221 14.79 -1.60 25.26
C ASN A 221 14.36 -2.60 24.17
N PHE A 222 14.75 -2.33 22.93
CA PHE A 222 14.41 -3.18 21.79
C PHE A 222 15.12 -4.54 21.82
N LYS A 223 16.29 -4.61 22.46
CA LYS A 223 17.02 -5.87 22.66
C LYS A 223 16.23 -6.87 23.52
N GLU A 224 15.63 -6.40 24.59
CA GLU A 224 14.79 -7.23 25.45
C GLU A 224 13.53 -7.67 24.70
N GLU A 225 12.81 -6.70 24.11
CA GLU A 225 11.50 -6.92 23.46
C GLU A 225 11.58 -7.80 22.19
N TYR A 226 12.64 -7.69 21.38
CA TYR A 226 12.71 -8.31 20.05
C TYR A 226 13.85 -9.31 19.83
N PHE A 227 14.63 -9.60 20.86
CA PHE A 227 15.73 -10.55 20.74
C PHE A 227 15.86 -11.51 21.93
N SER A 228 15.56 -11.05 23.15
CA SER A 228 15.81 -11.84 24.36
C SER A 228 14.56 -12.54 24.87
N ASP A 229 13.46 -11.82 25.09
CA ASP A 229 12.20 -12.36 25.64
C ASP A 229 11.01 -12.03 24.71
N ILE A 230 11.06 -12.61 23.52
CA ILE A 230 10.12 -12.25 22.43
C ILE A 230 8.73 -12.84 22.69
N ASP A 231 7.80 -12.02 23.20
CA ASP A 231 6.37 -12.36 23.20
C ASP A 231 5.72 -12.03 21.84
N ARG A 232 5.72 -13.02 20.95
CA ARG A 232 5.10 -12.93 19.63
C ARG A 232 3.57 -12.92 19.65
N ASN A 233 2.91 -13.22 20.78
CA ASN A 233 1.45 -13.23 20.89
C ASN A 233 0.87 -11.85 21.22
N LYS A 234 1.71 -10.91 21.68
CA LYS A 234 1.31 -9.53 21.93
C LYS A 234 0.79 -8.90 20.63
N LYS A 235 -0.44 -8.38 20.69
CA LYS A 235 -1.10 -7.78 19.53
C LYS A 235 -0.57 -6.38 19.26
N LYS A 236 0.52 -6.27 18.50
CA LYS A 236 1.15 -4.98 18.14
C LYS A 236 0.67 -4.39 16.81
N PHE A 237 -0.19 -5.10 16.08
CA PHE A 237 -0.56 -4.73 14.71
C PHE A 237 -2.07 -4.66 14.52
N LEU A 238 -2.49 -3.84 13.56
CA LEU A 238 -3.84 -3.78 13.01
C LEU A 238 -3.78 -4.12 11.52
N LEU A 239 -4.55 -5.13 11.12
CA LEU A 239 -4.93 -5.29 9.72
C LEU A 239 -6.17 -4.44 9.47
N VAL A 240 -6.00 -3.35 8.72
CA VAL A 240 -7.08 -2.42 8.38
C VAL A 240 -7.57 -2.73 6.97
N SER A 241 -8.89 -2.75 6.78
CA SER A 241 -9.55 -2.88 5.48
C SER A 241 -10.46 -1.69 5.26
N GLY A 242 -10.27 -0.97 4.14
CA GLY A 242 -11.18 0.09 3.68
C GLY A 242 -11.80 -0.28 2.35
N GLU A 243 -13.13 -0.30 2.26
CA GLU A 243 -13.85 -0.78 1.07
C GLU A 243 -15.08 0.06 0.75
N PHE A 244 -15.23 0.44 -0.53
CA PHE A 244 -16.43 1.08 -1.04
C PHE A 244 -17.51 0.06 -1.42
N SER A 245 -18.74 0.31 -0.99
CA SER A 245 -19.95 -0.41 -1.40
C SER A 245 -20.77 0.43 -2.38
N GLY A 246 -21.46 -0.23 -3.32
CA GLY A 246 -22.32 0.45 -4.30
C GLY A 246 -21.60 0.96 -5.55
N ILE A 247 -20.31 0.63 -5.73
CA ILE A 247 -19.47 1.05 -6.86
C ILE A 247 -20.16 0.82 -8.22
N GLN A 248 -20.73 -0.37 -8.45
CA GLN A 248 -21.41 -0.67 -9.70
C GLN A 248 -22.59 0.25 -9.96
N ASN A 249 -23.47 0.45 -8.97
CA ASN A 249 -24.61 1.34 -9.09
C ASN A 249 -24.15 2.76 -9.40
N PHE A 250 -23.12 3.24 -8.70
CA PHE A 250 -22.56 4.57 -8.97
C PHE A 250 -21.99 4.70 -10.38
N ILE A 251 -21.13 3.78 -10.82
CA ILE A 251 -20.45 3.85 -12.12
C ILE A 251 -21.45 3.73 -13.27
N TYR A 252 -22.44 2.85 -13.16
CA TYR A 252 -23.40 2.56 -14.23
C TYR A 252 -24.70 3.39 -14.16
N THR A 253 -24.82 4.32 -13.21
CA THR A 253 -25.87 5.35 -13.26
C THR A 253 -25.50 6.39 -14.33
N ILE A 254 -25.80 6.07 -15.59
CA ILE A 254 -25.47 6.85 -16.79
C ILE A 254 -26.72 7.17 -17.61
N SER A 255 -26.69 8.27 -18.37
CA SER A 255 -27.64 8.55 -19.46
C SER A 255 -27.17 7.96 -20.78
N SER A 256 -28.08 7.84 -21.77
CA SER A 256 -27.73 7.44 -23.14
C SER A 256 -26.73 8.40 -23.80
N LYS A 257 -26.93 9.72 -23.60
CA LYS A 257 -25.98 10.76 -24.01
C LYS A 257 -24.79 10.80 -23.04
N MET A 258 -23.57 10.95 -23.58
CA MET A 258 -22.30 11.11 -22.83
C MET A 258 -21.90 9.94 -21.89
N ALA A 259 -22.55 8.78 -22.04
CA ALA A 259 -22.31 7.58 -21.26
C ALA A 259 -20.83 7.27 -21.02
N MET A 260 -20.01 7.24 -22.08
CA MET A 260 -18.60 6.85 -22.00
C MET A 260 -17.74 7.86 -21.23
N LYS A 261 -18.03 9.17 -21.35
CA LYS A 261 -17.33 10.23 -20.61
C LYS A 261 -17.66 10.14 -19.13
N SER A 262 -18.95 10.03 -18.80
CA SER A 262 -19.42 9.85 -17.42
C SER A 262 -18.85 8.57 -16.79
N LEU A 263 -18.89 7.44 -17.51
CA LEU A 263 -18.39 6.15 -17.03
C LEU A 263 -16.92 6.24 -16.64
N ARG A 264 -16.08 6.78 -17.54
CA ARG A 264 -14.64 6.94 -17.29
C ARG A 264 -14.37 7.87 -16.12
N GLY A 265 -15.05 9.02 -16.07
CA GLY A 265 -14.87 9.99 -15.00
C GLY A 265 -15.28 9.44 -13.64
N ARG A 266 -16.42 8.74 -13.55
CA ARG A 266 -16.87 8.10 -12.30
C ARG A 266 -15.93 6.99 -11.84
N SER A 267 -15.48 6.15 -12.76
CA SER A 267 -14.53 5.07 -12.44
C SER A 267 -13.20 5.64 -11.93
N PHE A 268 -12.64 6.64 -12.63
CA PHE A 268 -11.39 7.27 -12.23
C PHE A 268 -11.52 8.05 -10.92
N TYR A 269 -12.65 8.71 -10.71
CA TYR A 269 -12.93 9.46 -9.48
C TYR A 269 -12.94 8.56 -8.23
N LEU A 270 -13.56 7.37 -8.29
CA LEU A 270 -13.54 6.46 -7.14
C LEU A 270 -12.14 5.92 -6.83
N GLU A 271 -11.34 5.65 -7.86
CA GLU A 271 -9.95 5.24 -7.66
C GLU A 271 -9.13 6.36 -7.02
N LEU A 272 -9.23 7.58 -7.55
CA LEU A 272 -8.56 8.75 -6.99
C LEU A 272 -9.01 9.02 -5.54
N PHE A 273 -10.29 8.82 -5.25
CA PHE A 273 -10.83 9.00 -3.90
C PHE A 273 -10.27 7.95 -2.92
N ALA A 274 -10.18 6.68 -3.34
CA ALA A 274 -9.56 5.63 -2.53
C ALA A 274 -8.07 5.93 -2.27
N GLU A 275 -7.32 6.33 -3.29
CA GLU A 275 -5.91 6.70 -3.14
C GLU A 275 -5.72 7.93 -2.24
N HIS A 276 -6.60 8.93 -2.34
CA HIS A 276 -6.60 10.09 -1.44
C HIS A 276 -6.83 9.69 0.01
N ILE A 277 -7.84 8.83 0.28
CA ILE A 277 -8.10 8.34 1.65
C ILE A 277 -6.88 7.62 2.22
N ILE A 278 -6.23 6.77 1.42
CA ILE A 278 -5.02 6.05 1.83
C ILE A 278 -3.92 7.05 2.21
N ASP A 279 -3.64 8.03 1.35
CA ASP A 279 -2.59 9.02 1.58
C ASP A 279 -2.91 9.94 2.78
N GLU A 280 -4.16 10.37 2.95
CA GLU A 280 -4.58 11.20 4.07
C GLU A 280 -4.47 10.47 5.42
N ILE A 281 -4.91 9.20 5.46
CA ILE A 281 -4.77 8.36 6.66
C ILE A 281 -3.28 8.14 6.98
N LEU A 282 -2.47 7.70 6.02
CA LEU A 282 -1.05 7.42 6.28
C LEU A 282 -0.29 8.67 6.69
N SER A 283 -0.52 9.80 6.02
CA SER A 283 0.09 11.10 6.37
C SER A 283 -0.28 11.52 7.80
N THR A 284 -1.55 11.39 8.19
CA THR A 284 -2.03 11.71 9.55
C THR A 284 -1.38 10.83 10.61
N LEU A 285 -1.06 9.58 10.27
CA LEU A 285 -0.38 8.63 11.14
C LEU A 285 1.15 8.77 11.12
N GLU A 286 1.67 9.74 10.37
CA GLU A 286 3.11 9.89 10.07
C GLU A 286 3.75 8.62 9.49
N LEU A 287 2.96 7.84 8.75
CA LEU A 287 3.35 6.66 8.02
C LEU A 287 3.43 6.94 6.53
N SER A 288 4.02 6.01 5.81
CA SER A 288 4.23 6.08 4.37
C SER A 288 3.47 4.97 3.66
N ARG A 289 3.37 5.04 2.32
CA ARG A 289 2.80 3.99 1.46
C ARG A 289 3.48 2.62 1.60
N ILE A 290 4.59 2.52 2.33
CA ILE A 290 5.18 1.23 2.73
C ILE A 290 4.16 0.38 3.50
N ASN A 291 3.32 1.00 4.33
CA ASN A 291 2.31 0.33 5.14
C ASN A 291 1.04 -0.05 4.35
N LEU A 292 0.96 0.28 3.05
CA LEU A 292 -0.10 -0.17 2.14
C LEU A 292 0.23 -1.56 1.59
N LEU A 293 -0.53 -2.57 1.99
CA LEU A 293 -0.36 -3.96 1.53
C LEU A 293 -0.97 -4.17 0.14
N TYR A 294 -2.13 -3.56 -0.10
CA TYR A 294 -2.89 -3.72 -1.33
C TYR A 294 -3.80 -2.51 -1.53
N SER A 295 -3.92 -2.03 -2.77
CA SER A 295 -4.98 -1.13 -3.23
C SER A 295 -5.46 -1.62 -4.60
N GLY A 296 -6.76 -1.79 -4.76
CA GLY A 296 -7.36 -2.12 -6.05
C GLY A 296 -8.87 -2.30 -5.98
N GLY A 297 -9.57 -1.89 -7.04
CA GLY A 297 -11.03 -2.01 -7.12
C GLY A 297 -11.76 -1.22 -6.02
N SER A 298 -11.17 -0.09 -5.58
CA SER A 298 -11.64 0.70 -4.44
C SER A 298 -11.74 -0.10 -3.12
N HIS A 299 -10.86 -1.09 -2.96
CA HIS A 299 -10.60 -1.81 -1.72
C HIS A 299 -9.11 -1.73 -1.42
N PHE A 300 -8.76 -1.45 -0.17
CA PHE A 300 -7.37 -1.46 0.26
C PHE A 300 -7.17 -2.15 1.62
N TYR A 301 -5.95 -2.62 1.83
CA TYR A 301 -5.48 -3.13 3.11
C TYR A 301 -4.25 -2.37 3.59
N LEU A 302 -4.28 -1.90 4.84
CA LEU A 302 -3.14 -1.30 5.52
C LEU A 302 -2.68 -2.19 6.67
N LEU A 303 -1.38 -2.21 6.93
CA LEU A 303 -0.81 -2.76 8.16
C LEU A 303 -0.37 -1.59 9.03
N LEU A 304 -1.05 -1.39 10.17
CA LEU A 304 -0.81 -0.25 11.06
C LEU A 304 -0.42 -0.71 12.48
N PRO A 305 0.20 0.15 13.30
CA PRO A 305 0.44 -0.14 14.71
C PRO A 305 -0.88 -0.27 15.49
N ASN A 306 -0.95 -1.23 16.43
CA ASN A 306 -2.10 -1.37 17.32
C ASN A 306 -2.03 -0.41 18.51
N THR A 307 -2.45 0.83 18.32
CA THR A 307 -2.56 1.79 19.42
C THR A 307 -3.94 2.44 19.47
N GLU A 308 -4.35 2.89 20.66
CA GLU A 308 -5.67 3.48 20.85
C GLU A 308 -5.81 4.77 20.05
N LYS A 309 -4.74 5.59 19.99
CA LYS A 309 -4.69 6.78 19.14
C LYS A 309 -5.00 6.45 17.67
N ILE A 310 -4.44 5.37 17.13
CA ILE A 310 -4.66 4.98 15.73
C ILE A 310 -6.09 4.50 15.51
N LYS A 311 -6.64 3.71 16.43
CA LYS A 311 -8.04 3.27 16.36
C LYS A 311 -9.02 4.45 16.33
N GLU A 312 -8.82 5.43 17.22
CA GLU A 312 -9.63 6.65 17.26
C GLU A 312 -9.55 7.46 15.96
N ILE A 313 -8.35 7.55 15.37
CA ILE A 313 -8.16 8.22 14.07
C ILE A 313 -8.92 7.47 12.97
N LEU A 314 -8.81 6.15 12.90
CA LEU A 314 -9.54 5.34 11.91
C LEU A 314 -11.06 5.52 12.06
N ASP A 315 -11.59 5.43 13.27
CA ASP A 315 -13.03 5.60 13.51
C ASP A 315 -13.50 7.02 13.13
N THR A 316 -12.70 8.03 13.44
CA THR A 316 -12.96 9.43 13.02
C THR A 316 -12.96 9.58 11.50
N TYR A 317 -11.99 8.96 10.81
CA TYR A 317 -11.91 9.03 9.34
C TYR A 317 -13.09 8.34 8.68
N LYS A 318 -13.53 7.18 9.20
CA LYS A 318 -14.73 6.51 8.70
C LYS A 318 -15.96 7.43 8.74
N GLU A 319 -16.16 8.16 9.83
CA GLU A 319 -17.26 9.12 9.97
C GLU A 319 -17.11 10.29 9.00
N LYS A 320 -15.93 10.91 8.92
CA LYS A 320 -15.66 12.02 8.00
C LYS A 320 -15.91 11.66 6.54
N ILE A 321 -15.41 10.49 6.11
CA ILE A 321 -15.53 10.00 4.75
C ILE A 321 -17.01 9.74 4.42
N ASN A 322 -17.76 9.10 5.32
CA ASN A 322 -19.19 8.84 5.08
C ASN A 322 -20.03 10.12 5.11
N ASN A 323 -19.71 11.10 5.95
CA ASN A 323 -20.37 12.41 5.91
C ASN A 323 -20.16 13.09 4.55
N PHE A 324 -18.93 13.07 4.04
CA PHE A 324 -18.62 13.61 2.71
C PHE A 324 -19.37 12.86 1.59
N ILE A 325 -19.39 11.52 1.65
CA ILE A 325 -20.12 10.68 0.69
C ILE A 325 -21.61 11.00 0.72
N LEU A 326 -22.23 11.09 1.90
CA LEU A 326 -23.65 11.42 2.05
C LEU A 326 -23.97 12.79 1.44
N GLU A 327 -23.16 13.80 1.71
CA GLU A 327 -23.36 15.15 1.17
C GLU A 327 -23.21 15.18 -0.37
N LYS A 328 -22.16 14.55 -0.90
CA LYS A 328 -21.82 14.66 -2.34
C LYS A 328 -22.56 13.65 -3.21
N MET A 329 -22.65 12.40 -2.76
CA MET A 329 -23.07 11.24 -3.52
C MET A 329 -24.34 10.56 -2.97
N GLY A 330 -24.83 10.99 -1.81
CA GLY A 330 -25.97 10.37 -1.13
C GLY A 330 -25.67 8.94 -0.69
N THR A 331 -26.71 8.12 -0.60
CA THR A 331 -26.61 6.74 -0.07
C THR A 331 -26.20 5.69 -1.11
N ILE A 332 -25.93 6.11 -2.36
CA ILE A 332 -25.58 5.21 -3.47
C ILE A 332 -24.23 4.53 -3.19
N ILE A 333 -23.29 5.29 -2.64
CA ILE A 333 -21.98 4.82 -2.19
C ILE A 333 -21.96 4.80 -0.67
N TYR A 334 -21.24 3.84 -0.10
CA TYR A 334 -20.94 3.79 1.32
C TYR A 334 -19.49 3.32 1.50
N PHE A 335 -18.77 3.91 2.45
CA PHE A 335 -17.41 3.50 2.77
C PHE A 335 -17.39 2.73 4.09
N GLU A 336 -16.92 1.49 4.05
CA GLU A 336 -16.69 0.68 5.25
C GLU A 336 -15.21 0.64 5.57
N MET A 337 -14.86 0.91 6.82
CA MET A 337 -13.51 0.74 7.32
C MET A 337 -13.54 -0.01 8.65
N VAL A 338 -12.79 -1.10 8.70
CA VAL A 338 -12.67 -1.95 9.89
C VAL A 338 -11.22 -2.32 10.12
N TYR A 339 -10.92 -2.74 11.34
CA TYR A 339 -9.62 -3.24 11.71
C TYR A 339 -9.70 -4.52 12.55
N THR A 340 -8.66 -5.34 12.45
CA THR A 340 -8.47 -6.53 13.28
C THR A 340 -7.10 -6.48 13.93
N GLU A 341 -7.09 -6.57 15.26
CA GLU A 341 -5.84 -6.67 16.03
C GLU A 341 -5.17 -8.01 15.81
N THR A 342 -3.87 -7.99 15.57
CA THR A 342 -3.09 -9.20 15.32
C THR A 342 -1.68 -9.10 15.90
N SER A 343 -1.04 -10.25 16.03
CA SER A 343 0.27 -10.43 16.63
C SER A 343 1.33 -10.88 15.62
N ALA A 344 2.60 -10.85 16.01
CA ALA A 344 3.69 -11.37 15.18
C ALA A 344 3.52 -12.87 14.89
N GLU A 345 3.01 -13.62 15.86
CA GLU A 345 2.71 -15.05 15.74
C GLU A 345 1.68 -15.31 14.63
N GLU A 346 0.63 -14.50 14.53
CA GLU A 346 -0.41 -14.64 13.50
C GLU A 346 0.08 -14.16 12.13
N LEU A 347 0.71 -12.99 12.05
CA LEU A 347 1.23 -12.41 10.81
C LEU A 347 2.31 -13.28 10.14
N GLY A 348 3.22 -13.85 10.94
CA GLY A 348 4.22 -14.78 10.44
C GLY A 348 3.69 -16.21 10.24
N ASN A 349 2.36 -16.41 10.25
CA ASN A 349 1.68 -17.68 10.06
C ASN A 349 2.11 -18.79 11.04
N GLY A 350 2.22 -18.47 12.32
CA GLY A 350 2.62 -19.38 13.40
C GLY A 350 4.13 -19.48 13.56
N LEU A 351 4.81 -18.35 13.84
CA LEU A 351 6.28 -18.28 13.93
C LEU A 351 6.90 -19.18 15.00
N SER A 352 6.16 -19.47 16.07
CA SER A 352 6.63 -20.30 17.18
C SER A 352 6.54 -21.80 16.87
N LYS A 353 5.89 -22.20 15.76
CA LYS A 353 5.77 -23.59 15.33
C LYS A 353 6.78 -23.92 14.22
N GLU A 354 7.56 -24.98 14.41
CA GLU A 354 8.47 -25.49 13.37
C GLU A 354 7.69 -26.04 12.15
N ILE A 355 6.53 -26.65 12.41
CA ILE A 355 5.62 -27.19 11.39
C ILE A 355 4.32 -26.38 11.43
N LYS A 356 4.00 -25.74 10.30
CA LYS A 356 2.80 -24.90 10.13
C LYS A 356 1.65 -25.73 9.56
N THR A 357 0.71 -26.09 10.42
CA THR A 357 -0.48 -26.88 10.05
C THR A 357 -1.74 -26.03 9.89
N GLU A 358 -1.71 -24.79 10.36
CA GLU A 358 -2.83 -23.83 10.32
C GLU A 358 -2.50 -22.69 9.35
N ASN A 359 -3.55 -22.10 8.75
CA ASN A 359 -3.43 -20.89 7.95
C ASN A 359 -3.88 -19.66 8.76
N LYS A 360 -3.07 -19.26 9.75
CA LYS A 360 -3.41 -18.16 10.66
C LYS A 360 -3.58 -16.83 9.92
N VAL A 361 -2.76 -16.56 8.92
CA VAL A 361 -2.89 -15.36 8.08
C VAL A 361 -4.23 -15.38 7.33
N GLY A 362 -4.60 -16.52 6.75
CA GLY A 362 -5.92 -16.67 6.12
C GLY A 362 -7.08 -16.42 7.08
N GLU A 363 -6.96 -16.87 8.34
CA GLU A 363 -7.98 -16.60 9.37
C GLU A 363 -8.08 -15.14 9.75
N LEU A 364 -6.95 -14.43 9.83
CA LEU A 364 -6.90 -12.99 10.07
C LEU A 364 -7.64 -12.22 8.96
N PHE A 365 -7.41 -12.55 7.69
CA PHE A 365 -8.15 -11.94 6.57
C PHE A 365 -9.64 -12.31 6.59
N ARG A 366 -9.98 -13.55 6.95
CA ARG A 366 -11.38 -13.98 7.08
C ARG A 366 -12.12 -13.26 8.21
N GLU A 367 -11.48 -13.07 9.36
CA GLU A 367 -12.05 -12.28 10.46
C GLU A 367 -12.31 -10.84 10.01
N THR A 368 -11.32 -10.22 9.39
CA THR A 368 -11.43 -8.85 8.87
C THR A 368 -12.57 -8.72 7.85
N SER A 369 -12.66 -9.65 6.89
CA SER A 369 -13.77 -9.71 5.93
C SER A 369 -15.14 -9.90 6.59
N SER A 370 -15.20 -10.68 7.69
CA SER A 370 -16.42 -10.87 8.46
C SER A 370 -16.85 -9.58 9.17
N LYS A 371 -15.91 -8.79 9.70
CA LYS A 371 -16.18 -7.46 10.26
C LYS A 371 -16.68 -6.49 9.21
N VAL A 372 -16.04 -6.45 8.03
CA VAL A 372 -16.51 -5.63 6.89
C VAL A 372 -17.95 -5.98 6.53
N SER A 373 -18.26 -7.27 6.41
CA SER A 373 -19.61 -7.74 6.05
C SER A 373 -20.66 -7.31 7.08
N LYS A 374 -20.33 -7.37 8.38
CA LYS A 374 -21.21 -6.88 9.44
C LYS A 374 -21.39 -5.36 9.37
N GLY A 375 -20.31 -4.60 9.20
CA GLY A 375 -20.37 -3.13 9.09
C GLY A 375 -21.27 -2.67 7.93
N LYS A 376 -21.16 -3.32 6.77
CA LYS A 376 -22.01 -3.01 5.60
C LYS A 376 -23.51 -3.28 5.80
N LEU A 377 -23.89 -4.13 6.76
CA LEU A 377 -25.29 -4.39 7.12
C LEU A 377 -25.84 -3.35 8.10
N SER A 378 -24.98 -2.72 8.90
CA SER A 378 -25.32 -1.67 9.86
C SER A 378 -24.62 -0.37 9.47
N ARG A 379 -25.02 0.19 8.33
CA ARG A 379 -24.41 1.42 7.78
C ARG A 379 -24.77 2.63 8.63
N TYR A 380 -23.82 3.55 8.68
CA TYR A 380 -23.91 4.87 9.29
C TYR A 380 -23.96 4.89 10.81
N SER A 381 -23.40 5.94 11.40
CA SER A 381 -23.51 6.23 12.84
C SER A 381 -24.90 6.75 13.21
N LEU A 382 -25.17 6.81 14.52
CA LEU A 382 -26.42 7.36 15.02
C LEU A 382 -26.61 8.83 14.60
N GLU A 383 -25.54 9.60 14.60
CA GLU A 383 -25.49 11.00 14.19
C GLU A 383 -25.85 11.15 12.71
N GLN A 384 -25.23 10.35 11.85
CA GLN A 384 -25.54 10.31 10.42
C GLN A 384 -26.98 9.87 10.15
N LEU A 385 -27.49 8.87 10.87
CA LEU A 385 -28.88 8.42 10.73
C LEU A 385 -29.88 9.49 11.18
N LYS A 386 -29.58 10.25 12.24
CA LYS A 386 -30.42 11.38 12.66
C LYS A 386 -30.49 12.43 11.56
N GLU A 387 -29.37 12.75 10.93
CA GLU A 387 -29.34 13.71 9.81
C GLU A 387 -30.11 13.17 8.59
N LEU A 388 -29.92 11.90 8.25
CA LEU A 388 -30.60 11.24 7.14
C LEU A 388 -32.12 11.13 7.32
N PHE A 389 -32.62 11.04 8.56
CA PHE A 389 -34.05 10.93 8.84
C PHE A 389 -34.72 12.25 9.24
N ASP A 390 -33.96 13.32 9.45
CA ASP A 390 -34.50 14.65 9.68
C ASP A 390 -34.81 15.32 8.34
N GLU A 391 -36.09 15.59 8.07
CA GLU A 391 -36.57 16.27 6.86
C GLU A 391 -36.01 17.68 6.69
N ASN A 392 -35.57 18.32 7.79
CA ASN A 392 -35.04 19.67 7.81
C ASN A 392 -33.51 19.70 7.75
N SER A 393 -32.85 18.54 7.72
CA SER A 393 -31.39 18.45 7.68
C SER A 393 -30.80 18.98 6.36
N SER A 394 -29.51 19.29 6.38
CA SER A 394 -28.76 19.67 5.18
C SER A 394 -28.87 18.65 4.05
N LEU A 395 -29.03 17.36 4.37
CA LEU A 395 -29.09 16.26 3.41
C LEU A 395 -30.45 16.17 2.72
N ASN A 396 -31.53 16.49 3.43
CA ASN A 396 -32.91 16.28 2.95
C ASN A 396 -33.64 17.57 2.58
N LYS A 397 -33.12 18.74 2.99
CA LYS A 397 -33.80 20.01 2.79
C LYS A 397 -33.97 20.33 1.30
N ILE A 398 -35.22 20.35 0.87
CA ILE A 398 -35.64 20.74 -0.48
C ILE A 398 -35.95 22.24 -0.46
N TYR A 399 -35.21 23.02 -1.26
CA TYR A 399 -35.43 24.46 -1.38
C TYR A 399 -36.52 24.75 -2.45
N SER A 400 -37.14 25.92 -2.38
CA SER A 400 -37.95 26.40 -3.51
C SER A 400 -37.05 26.49 -4.76
N TYR A 401 -37.54 26.04 -5.91
CA TYR A 401 -36.78 25.99 -7.18
C TYR A 401 -35.66 24.92 -7.25
N THR A 402 -35.87 23.76 -6.61
CA THR A 402 -35.04 22.57 -6.85
C THR A 402 -35.70 21.61 -7.84
N GLU A 403 -34.92 21.08 -8.76
CA GLU A 403 -35.33 19.98 -9.66
C GLU A 403 -34.33 18.82 -9.57
N GLU A 404 -34.60 17.72 -10.28
CA GLU A 404 -33.74 16.54 -10.25
C GLU A 404 -32.74 16.53 -11.41
N CYS A 405 -31.49 16.20 -11.11
CA CYS A 405 -30.50 15.92 -12.15
C CYS A 405 -30.95 14.78 -13.07
N THR A 406 -30.87 14.97 -14.38
CA THR A 406 -31.26 13.99 -15.39
C THR A 406 -30.59 12.61 -15.19
N ILE A 407 -29.32 12.59 -14.76
CA ILE A 407 -28.51 11.37 -14.63
C ILE A 407 -28.68 10.69 -13.26
N CYS A 408 -28.34 11.39 -12.16
CA CYS A 408 -28.27 10.77 -10.84
C CYS A 408 -29.54 10.96 -10.00
N LYS A 409 -30.52 11.73 -10.48
CA LYS A 409 -31.77 12.05 -9.77
C LYS A 409 -31.58 12.78 -8.42
N LYS A 410 -30.38 13.30 -8.15
CA LYS A 410 -30.12 14.16 -7.01
C LYS A 410 -30.85 15.50 -7.22
N ALA A 411 -31.55 15.97 -6.18
CA ALA A 411 -32.10 17.32 -6.15
C ALA A 411 -30.98 18.36 -6.22
N GLU A 412 -31.17 19.38 -7.04
CA GLU A 412 -30.22 20.47 -7.27
C GLU A 412 -31.00 21.74 -7.59
N ASP A 413 -30.41 22.90 -7.29
CA ASP A 413 -30.98 24.19 -7.67
C ASP A 413 -31.17 24.28 -9.19
N GLU A 414 -32.37 24.68 -9.62
CA GLU A 414 -32.77 24.80 -11.02
C GLU A 414 -31.79 25.70 -11.82
N SER A 415 -31.25 26.75 -11.19
CA SER A 415 -30.27 27.63 -11.83
C SER A 415 -28.93 26.93 -12.09
N ILE A 416 -28.52 26.01 -11.20
CA ILE A 416 -27.31 25.20 -11.38
C ILE A 416 -27.55 24.18 -12.49
N LEU A 417 -28.70 23.51 -12.50
CA LEU A 417 -29.07 22.56 -13.54
C LEU A 417 -29.07 23.22 -14.92
N LYS A 418 -29.68 24.41 -15.05
CA LYS A 418 -29.69 25.21 -16.28
C LYS A 418 -28.33 25.75 -16.67
N LYS A 419 -27.51 26.19 -15.71
CA LYS A 419 -26.13 26.63 -15.98
C LYS A 419 -25.25 25.47 -16.48
N ASN A 420 -25.45 24.29 -15.91
CA ASN A 420 -24.73 23.08 -16.29
C ASN A 420 -25.36 22.39 -17.52
N ALA A 421 -26.57 22.79 -17.91
CA ALA A 421 -27.21 22.38 -19.13
C ALA A 421 -26.30 22.80 -20.28
N LEU A 422 -25.75 21.78 -20.92
CA LEU A 422 -24.73 21.97 -21.92
C LEU A 422 -25.39 22.24 -23.26
N ASP A 423 -25.01 23.34 -23.90
CA ASP A 423 -25.05 23.42 -25.36
C ASP A 423 -23.97 22.49 -25.90
N PHE A 424 -24.37 21.32 -26.37
CA PHE A 424 -23.52 20.49 -27.20
C PHE A 424 -24.14 20.42 -28.58
N ASP A 425 -23.29 20.61 -29.60
CA ASP A 425 -23.65 20.61 -31.01
C ASP A 425 -24.72 19.55 -31.33
N GLU A 426 -25.94 20.04 -31.57
CA GLU A 426 -27.17 19.34 -31.96
C GLU A 426 -27.97 18.61 -30.83
N GLU A 427 -29.14 19.21 -30.50
CA GLU A 427 -30.24 18.81 -29.58
C GLU A 427 -30.17 19.18 -28.09
N GLU A 428 -31.36 19.41 -27.52
CA GLU A 428 -31.69 19.84 -26.15
C GLU A 428 -30.63 19.48 -25.10
N GLY A 429 -30.19 20.52 -24.38
CA GLY A 429 -29.22 20.41 -23.30
C GLY A 429 -29.70 19.50 -22.18
N ILE A 430 -28.76 18.78 -21.57
CA ILE A 430 -29.05 17.87 -20.45
C ILE A 430 -28.84 18.62 -19.15
N GLU A 431 -29.87 18.71 -18.32
CA GLU A 431 -29.78 19.31 -16.99
C GLU A 431 -29.03 18.41 -16.01
N LEU A 432 -27.90 18.92 -15.52
CA LEU A 432 -26.91 18.15 -14.75
C LEU A 432 -26.59 18.83 -13.42
N CYS A 433 -26.58 18.07 -12.33
CA CYS A 433 -26.03 18.57 -11.07
C CYS A 433 -24.51 18.76 -11.18
N SER A 434 -23.97 19.51 -10.23
CA SER A 434 -22.54 19.85 -10.19
C SER A 434 -21.64 18.59 -10.22
N SER A 435 -22.02 17.53 -9.50
CA SER A 435 -21.24 16.28 -9.46
C SER A 435 -21.25 15.54 -10.79
N CYS A 436 -22.41 15.35 -11.43
CA CYS A 436 -22.51 14.68 -12.72
C CYS A 436 -21.76 15.44 -13.81
N ARG A 437 -21.82 16.77 -13.77
CA ARG A 437 -21.04 17.64 -14.64
C ARG A 437 -19.54 17.43 -14.43
N GLY A 438 -19.08 17.44 -13.18
CA GLY A 438 -17.69 17.20 -12.80
C GLY A 438 -17.17 15.85 -13.29
N TYR A 439 -17.93 14.76 -13.13
CA TYR A 439 -17.52 13.44 -13.64
C TYR A 439 -17.38 13.41 -15.16
N ILE A 440 -18.30 14.05 -15.88
CA ILE A 440 -18.23 14.13 -17.34
C ILE A 440 -16.98 14.88 -17.79
N ASP A 441 -16.67 16.01 -17.15
CA ASP A 441 -15.51 16.82 -17.49
C ASP A 441 -14.22 16.08 -17.15
N LEU A 442 -14.13 15.45 -15.97
CA LEU A 442 -13.02 14.58 -15.59
C LEU A 442 -12.80 13.46 -16.62
N GLY A 443 -13.87 12.81 -17.09
CA GLY A 443 -13.76 11.76 -18.12
C GLY A 443 -13.25 12.26 -19.47
N LYS A 444 -13.57 13.51 -19.86
CA LYS A 444 -13.00 14.15 -21.05
C LYS A 444 -11.51 14.43 -20.85
N GLU A 445 -11.16 14.98 -19.69
CA GLU A 445 -9.78 15.37 -19.39
C GLU A 445 -8.85 14.15 -19.32
N VAL A 446 -9.26 13.08 -18.63
CA VAL A 446 -8.55 11.79 -18.63
C VAL A 446 -8.33 11.30 -20.07
N SER A 447 -9.33 11.41 -20.94
CA SER A 447 -9.16 11.09 -22.37
C SER A 447 -8.04 11.90 -23.01
N SER A 448 -8.03 13.21 -22.77
CA SER A 448 -7.07 14.12 -23.39
C SER A 448 -5.64 13.87 -22.93
N LEU A 449 -5.45 13.47 -21.66
CA LEU A 449 -4.16 13.08 -21.10
C LEU A 449 -3.58 11.87 -21.82
N TYR A 450 -4.38 10.82 -22.02
CA TYR A 450 -3.95 9.61 -22.73
C TYR A 450 -3.48 9.88 -24.16
N TYR A 451 -4.04 10.90 -24.83
CA TYR A 451 -3.66 11.26 -26.20
C TYR A 451 -2.61 12.37 -26.28
N SER A 452 -2.25 13.02 -25.17
CA SER A 452 -1.16 14.00 -25.16
C SER A 452 0.17 13.28 -24.93
N ASN A 453 1.10 13.35 -25.89
CA ASN A 453 2.47 12.83 -25.77
C ASN A 453 3.34 13.49 -24.68
N ASN A 454 2.74 14.27 -23.78
CA ASN A 454 3.44 14.93 -22.70
C ASN A 454 3.05 14.25 -21.39
N ASP A 455 4.05 13.93 -20.55
CA ASP A 455 3.85 13.47 -19.17
C ASP A 455 3.14 14.56 -18.35
N LYS A 456 1.82 14.57 -18.42
CA LYS A 456 0.95 15.44 -17.62
C LYS A 456 0.39 14.62 -16.48
N PHE A 457 0.56 15.12 -15.26
CA PHE A 457 0.04 14.49 -14.05
C PHE A 457 -1.18 15.25 -13.55
N ILE A 458 -2.08 14.51 -12.90
CA ILE A 458 -3.19 15.09 -12.13
C ILE A 458 -2.62 15.38 -10.74
N ILE A 459 -2.62 16.65 -10.35
CA ILE A 459 -2.24 17.08 -9.00
C ILE A 459 -3.48 17.62 -8.31
N GLU A 460 -3.76 17.07 -7.14
CA GLU A 460 -4.68 17.66 -6.18
C GLU A 460 -4.00 18.85 -5.49
N LYS A 461 -4.59 20.05 -5.59
CA LYS A 461 -4.05 21.22 -4.88
C LYS A 461 -4.37 21.17 -3.39
N GLU A 462 -3.40 21.52 -2.54
CA GLU A 462 -3.61 21.73 -1.12
C GLU A 462 -4.74 22.75 -0.88
N CYS A 463 -5.75 22.34 -0.12
CA CYS A 463 -6.80 23.23 0.37
C CYS A 463 -6.37 23.84 1.70
N GLU A 464 -5.90 25.09 1.70
CA GLU A 464 -5.45 25.80 2.91
C GLU A 464 -6.55 26.10 3.96
N ASN A 465 -7.80 25.64 3.80
CA ASN A 465 -8.93 26.18 4.59
C ASN A 465 -10.00 25.21 5.13
N PHE A 466 -9.71 23.92 5.36
CA PHE A 466 -10.65 23.05 6.12
C PHE A 466 -9.93 22.06 7.03
N ILE A 467 -9.51 22.51 8.22
CA ILE A 467 -8.98 21.63 9.29
C ILE A 467 -10.08 20.68 9.83
N SER A 468 -11.35 20.94 9.52
CA SER A 468 -12.51 20.16 10.00
C SER A 468 -13.21 19.28 8.95
N ALA A 469 -12.80 19.28 7.67
CA ALA A 469 -13.46 18.50 6.61
C ALA A 469 -12.46 17.68 5.78
N LEU A 470 -12.94 16.63 5.12
CA LEU A 470 -12.15 15.83 4.18
C LEU A 470 -11.70 16.73 3.01
N SER A 471 -10.39 16.80 2.73
CA SER A 471 -9.81 17.70 1.72
C SER A 471 -9.89 17.11 0.31
N PHE A 472 -11.08 16.71 -0.15
CA PHE A 472 -11.26 16.10 -1.47
C PHE A 472 -12.33 16.83 -2.29
N SER A 473 -11.96 17.41 -3.43
CA SER A 473 -12.96 18.02 -4.33
C SER A 473 -12.55 18.01 -5.80
N ILE A 474 -13.52 17.71 -6.67
CA ILE A 474 -13.39 17.59 -8.13
C ILE A 474 -12.90 18.91 -8.76
N SER A 475 -13.23 20.06 -8.18
CA SER A 475 -12.83 21.39 -8.68
C SER A 475 -11.36 21.75 -8.46
N PHE A 476 -10.56 20.89 -7.82
CA PHE A 476 -9.15 21.17 -7.46
C PHE A 476 -8.13 20.30 -8.19
N ILE A 477 -8.57 19.53 -9.19
CA ILE A 477 -7.67 18.82 -10.10
C ILE A 477 -7.01 19.85 -11.02
N THR A 478 -5.70 20.04 -10.87
CA THR A 478 -4.92 20.88 -11.78
C THR A 478 -3.80 20.10 -12.44
N TYR A 479 -3.37 20.58 -13.60
CA TYR A 479 -2.34 19.94 -14.42
C TYR A 479 -1.04 20.70 -14.32
N GLU A 480 0.02 20.04 -13.88
CA GLU A 480 1.38 20.53 -14.08
C GLU A 480 2.03 19.79 -15.25
N LYS A 481 2.75 20.55 -16.08
CA LYS A 481 3.69 19.99 -17.05
C LYS A 481 5.01 19.77 -16.31
N ARG A 482 5.64 18.62 -16.51
CA ARG A 482 7.07 18.45 -16.20
C ARG A 482 7.93 19.45 -16.99
#